data_AF-A0A1V1P2Y5-F1
#
_entry.id   AF-A0A1V1P2Y5-F1
#
_cell.length_a   1.000
_cell.length_b   1.000
_cell.length_c   1.000
_cell.angle_alpha   90.00
_cell.angle_beta   90.00
_cell.angle_gamma   90.00
#
_symmetry.space_group_name_H-M   'P 1'
#
loop_
_entity.id
_entity.type
_entity.pdbx_description
1 polymer ?
#
loop_
_entity_poly.entity_id
_entity_poly.type
_entity_poly.pdbx_seq_one_letter_code
_entity_poly.pdbx_strand_id
1 'polypeptide(L)'
;MNSDMDIAAYFYPVPDWEVTIHVERLSDEDGYSYDNGRYSVIIGVSEQDYTNAAPPVPLKYPCDMIIFDELLNEMKKDIRKNSHHEYKWDIAVDPHGNIETPLFPKSSVMTWNPLNFSPEGKYILKSNMDETPEIVVPDMRLIHEYTVTGKSHMLFSIIWKNLKPLSFICKRGGT
;
A
#
# COMPACT_ATOMS: atom_id res chain seq x y z
N MET A 1 25.75 30.91 24.90
CA MET A 1 25.25 30.53 23.56
C MET A 1 23.95 29.78 23.78
N ASN A 2 22.82 30.47 23.63
CA ASN A 2 21.50 29.81 23.59
C ASN A 2 21.30 29.34 22.16
N SER A 3 21.12 28.04 21.95
CA SER A 3 20.56 27.55 20.70
C SER A 3 19.07 27.84 20.73
N ASP A 4 18.60 28.71 19.85
CA ASP A 4 17.18 28.83 19.56
C ASP A 4 16.70 27.47 19.04
N MET A 5 15.97 26.76 19.89
CA MET A 5 15.38 25.48 19.57
C MET A 5 13.95 25.74 19.13
N ASP A 6 13.74 25.84 17.83
CA ASP A 6 12.41 25.91 17.25
C ASP A 6 11.72 24.56 17.42
N ILE A 7 10.64 24.56 18.20
CA ILE A 7 9.77 23.39 18.40
C ILE A 7 8.47 23.67 17.66
N ALA A 8 8.25 22.97 16.55
CA ALA A 8 6.95 22.96 15.88
C ALA A 8 6.13 21.78 16.41
N ALA A 9 4.98 22.07 17.01
CA ALA A 9 3.98 21.06 17.37
C ALA A 9 2.94 20.99 16.25
N TYR A 10 2.84 19.85 15.58
CA TYR A 10 1.78 19.57 14.61
C TYR A 10 0.68 18.77 15.31
N PHE A 11 -0.53 19.33 15.32
CA PHE A 11 -1.74 18.66 15.80
C PHE A 11 -2.66 18.36 14.62
N TYR A 12 -3.28 17.18 14.72
CA TYR A 12 -4.21 16.52 13.80
C TYR A 12 -5.30 17.42 13.19
N PRO A 13 -5.91 16.98 12.06
CA PRO A 13 -5.74 15.65 11.45
C PRO A 13 -4.48 15.52 10.59
N VAL A 14 -3.93 14.29 10.53
CA VAL A 14 -2.94 13.92 9.50
C VAL A 14 -3.48 14.36 8.16
N PRO A 15 -2.69 15.02 7.30
CA PRO A 15 -3.15 15.38 5.97
C PRO A 15 -3.70 14.15 5.25
N ASP A 16 -4.84 14.33 4.59
CA ASP A 16 -5.41 13.33 3.70
C ASP A 16 -4.35 12.90 2.69
N TRP A 17 -4.25 11.59 2.46
CA TRP A 17 -3.30 11.02 1.53
C TRP A 17 -3.91 9.83 0.81
N GLU A 18 -3.52 9.66 -0.45
CA GLU A 18 -3.83 8.48 -1.23
C GLU A 18 -2.62 8.12 -2.10
N VAL A 19 -2.35 6.83 -2.23
CA VAL A 19 -1.28 6.31 -3.08
C VAL A 19 -1.89 5.30 -4.05
N THR A 20 -1.38 5.32 -5.28
CA THR A 20 -1.62 4.24 -6.22
C THR A 20 -0.47 3.25 -6.11
N ILE A 21 -0.80 1.99 -5.87
CA ILE A 21 0.12 0.86 -5.97
C ILE A 21 -0.15 0.22 -7.33
N HIS A 22 0.89 0.07 -8.13
CA HIS A 22 0.82 -0.51 -9.47
C HIS A 22 1.52 -1.85 -9.49
N VAL A 23 1.08 -2.78 -10.34
CA VAL A 23 1.81 -3.99 -10.68
C VAL A 23 2.01 -4.07 -12.18
N GLU A 24 3.22 -4.42 -12.57
CA GLU A 24 3.58 -4.70 -13.95
C GLU A 24 4.33 -6.03 -14.04
N ARG A 25 4.07 -6.78 -15.10
CA ARG A 25 4.79 -8.02 -15.35
C ARG A 25 6.22 -7.74 -15.77
N LEU A 26 7.17 -8.52 -15.24
CA LEU A 26 8.53 -8.55 -15.78
C LEU A 26 8.52 -9.38 -17.07
N SER A 27 8.23 -8.76 -18.21
CA SER A 27 8.47 -9.38 -19.53
C SER A 27 9.17 -8.41 -20.48
N ASP A 28 10.02 -9.00 -21.34
CA ASP A 28 10.95 -8.29 -22.23
C ASP A 28 10.31 -7.84 -23.56
N GLU A 29 9.13 -8.35 -23.90
CA GLU A 29 8.40 -8.02 -25.12
C GLU A 29 6.93 -8.35 -24.90
N ASP A 30 6.02 -7.38 -24.77
CA ASP A 30 4.59 -7.72 -24.79
C ASP A 30 3.74 -6.55 -25.30
N GLY A 31 3.21 -6.72 -26.51
CA GLY A 31 2.17 -5.88 -27.11
C GLY A 31 0.78 -6.12 -26.51
N TYR A 32 0.69 -6.61 -25.27
CA TYR A 32 -0.58 -6.70 -24.56
C TYR A 32 -0.95 -5.32 -24.04
N SER A 33 -2.13 -4.83 -24.45
CA SER A 33 -2.64 -3.58 -23.91
C SER A 33 -3.07 -3.78 -22.47
N TYR A 34 -2.58 -2.89 -21.60
CA TYR A 34 -3.03 -2.73 -20.21
C TYR A 34 -4.38 -1.99 -20.12
N ASP A 35 -5.00 -1.67 -21.26
CA ASP A 35 -6.31 -1.04 -21.27
C ASP A 35 -7.34 -2.05 -20.72
N ASN A 36 -7.90 -1.71 -19.56
CA ASN A 36 -8.96 -2.41 -18.82
C ASN A 36 -8.55 -3.49 -17.80
N GLY A 37 -7.27 -3.66 -17.48
CA GLY A 37 -6.91 -4.61 -16.42
C GLY A 37 -6.79 -3.99 -15.03
N ARG A 38 -6.83 -4.88 -14.05
CA ARG A 38 -6.71 -4.61 -12.62
C ARG A 38 -5.23 -4.60 -12.23
N TYR A 39 -4.50 -3.59 -12.71
CA TYR A 39 -3.05 -3.51 -12.49
C TYR A 39 -2.69 -2.51 -11.40
N SER A 40 -3.68 -1.90 -10.76
CA SER A 40 -3.42 -0.86 -9.78
C SER A 40 -4.55 -0.76 -8.78
N VAL A 41 -4.18 -0.50 -7.54
CA VAL A 41 -5.12 -0.22 -6.47
C VAL A 41 -4.78 1.10 -5.80
N ILE A 42 -5.79 1.74 -5.23
CA ILE A 42 -5.63 3.01 -4.53
C ILE A 42 -5.97 2.80 -3.06
N ILE A 43 -5.03 3.11 -2.19
CA ILE A 43 -5.23 3.07 -0.74
C ILE A 43 -4.97 4.45 -0.16
N GLY A 44 -5.57 4.76 0.98
CA GLY A 44 -5.37 6.07 1.58
C GLY A 44 -6.24 6.33 2.79
N VAL A 45 -6.06 7.51 3.36
CA VAL A 45 -6.81 7.99 4.51
C VAL A 45 -7.32 9.39 4.22
N SER A 46 -8.60 9.63 4.52
CA SER A 46 -9.22 10.95 4.36
C SER A 46 -10.22 11.29 5.46
N GLU A 47 -10.83 12.47 5.46
CA GLU A 47 -11.90 12.82 6.41
C GLU A 47 -13.13 11.88 6.34
N GLN A 48 -13.36 11.26 5.20
CA GLN A 48 -14.45 10.32 4.95
C GLN A 48 -13.92 8.98 4.43
N ASP A 49 -14.66 7.91 4.66
CA ASP A 49 -14.40 6.62 4.03
C ASP A 49 -15.00 6.57 2.63
N TYR A 50 -14.27 5.97 1.70
CA TYR A 50 -14.70 5.82 0.32
C TYR A 50 -14.06 4.61 -0.35
N THR A 51 -14.88 3.72 -0.87
CA THR A 51 -14.43 2.52 -1.58
C THR A 51 -14.94 2.52 -3.03
N ASN A 52 -14.18 1.89 -3.92
CA ASN A 52 -14.63 1.53 -5.25
C ASN A 52 -14.46 0.03 -5.45
N ALA A 53 -15.54 -0.65 -5.87
CA ALA A 53 -15.47 -2.04 -6.28
C ALA A 53 -14.46 -2.23 -7.43
N ALA A 54 -13.80 -3.39 -7.46
CA ALA A 54 -12.97 -3.76 -8.58
C ALA A 54 -13.83 -3.93 -9.85
N PRO A 55 -13.38 -3.48 -11.03
CA PRO A 55 -14.05 -3.81 -12.29
C PRO A 55 -14.04 -5.33 -12.49
N PRO A 56 -14.88 -5.94 -13.34
CA PRO A 56 -14.80 -7.38 -13.62
C PRO A 56 -13.39 -7.81 -14.07
N VAL A 57 -12.96 -9.02 -13.70
CA VAL A 57 -11.68 -9.58 -14.15
C VAL A 57 -11.69 -9.69 -15.68
N PRO A 58 -10.69 -9.15 -16.40
CA PRO A 58 -10.57 -9.33 -17.85
C PRO A 58 -10.44 -10.80 -18.23
N LEU A 59 -10.88 -11.15 -19.45
CA LEU A 59 -10.73 -12.53 -19.95
C LEU A 59 -9.25 -12.96 -20.03
N LYS A 60 -8.36 -12.02 -20.36
CA LYS A 60 -6.91 -12.22 -20.42
C LYS A 60 -6.19 -11.07 -19.71
N TYR A 61 -5.25 -11.38 -18.84
CA TYR A 61 -4.44 -10.43 -18.11
C TYR A 61 -3.03 -10.98 -17.84
N PRO A 62 -1.97 -10.17 -17.98
CA PRO A 62 -0.59 -10.56 -17.70
C PRO A 62 -0.26 -10.58 -16.20
N CYS A 63 -0.97 -9.79 -15.41
CA CYS A 63 -0.91 -9.74 -13.95
C CYS A 63 -2.23 -9.16 -13.40
N ASP A 64 -2.51 -9.35 -12.12
CA ASP A 64 -3.72 -8.82 -11.46
C ASP A 64 -3.39 -8.33 -10.06
N MET A 65 -4.08 -7.28 -9.62
CA MET A 65 -3.96 -6.69 -8.29
C MET A 65 -5.30 -6.15 -7.82
N ILE A 66 -5.68 -6.55 -6.62
CA ILE A 66 -6.92 -6.15 -5.95
C ILE A 66 -6.70 -5.90 -4.46
N ILE A 67 -7.52 -5.03 -3.88
CA ILE A 67 -7.71 -4.92 -2.43
C ILE A 67 -8.90 -5.80 -2.07
N PHE A 68 -8.91 -6.41 -0.89
CA PHE A 68 -10.11 -7.05 -0.36
C PHE A 68 -10.41 -6.58 1.06
N ASP A 69 -11.70 -6.54 1.40
CA ASP A 69 -12.15 -6.27 2.77
C ASP A 69 -12.22 -7.57 3.60
N GLU A 70 -12.69 -7.46 4.84
CA GLU A 70 -12.85 -8.60 5.75
C GLU A 70 -13.89 -9.64 5.27
N LEU A 71 -14.78 -9.23 4.35
CA LEU A 71 -15.80 -10.07 3.74
C LEU A 71 -15.35 -10.61 2.37
N LEU A 72 -14.09 -10.36 1.98
CA LEU A 72 -13.49 -10.74 0.70
C LEU A 72 -14.13 -10.05 -0.51
N ASN A 73 -14.73 -8.87 -0.34
CA ASN A 73 -15.18 -8.06 -1.46
C ASN A 73 -13.98 -7.42 -2.16
N GLU A 74 -13.88 -7.62 -3.47
CA GLU A 74 -12.78 -7.08 -4.27
C GLU A 74 -12.98 -5.59 -4.58
N MET A 75 -11.95 -4.80 -4.30
CA MET A 75 -11.95 -3.35 -4.43
C MET A 75 -10.75 -2.88 -5.25
N LYS A 76 -10.96 -1.83 -6.05
CA LYS A 76 -9.89 -1.07 -6.72
C LYS A 76 -9.41 0.10 -5.86
N LYS A 77 -10.27 0.63 -5.00
CA LYS A 77 -9.95 1.76 -4.11
C LYS A 77 -10.52 1.52 -2.72
N ASP A 78 -9.70 1.76 -1.69
CA ASP A 78 -10.11 1.74 -0.28
C ASP A 78 -9.47 2.93 0.46
N ILE A 79 -10.23 4.01 0.59
CA ILE A 79 -9.88 5.17 1.41
C ILE A 79 -10.61 5.05 2.74
N ARG A 80 -9.86 5.12 3.84
CA ARG A 80 -10.41 4.96 5.19
C ARG A 80 -10.49 6.28 5.92
N LYS A 81 -11.52 6.44 6.75
CA LYS A 81 -11.67 7.64 7.59
C LYS A 81 -10.50 7.79 8.56
N ASN A 82 -9.97 9.01 8.68
CA ASN A 82 -8.85 9.38 9.56
C ASN A 82 -9.23 9.39 11.05
N SER A 83 -9.49 8.23 11.64
CA SER A 83 -9.89 8.08 13.05
C SER A 83 -9.04 7.11 13.88
N HIS A 84 -8.05 6.47 13.25
CA HIS A 84 -7.18 5.47 13.86
C HIS A 84 -5.70 5.85 13.74
N HIS A 85 -4.85 5.21 14.55
CA HIS A 85 -3.39 5.35 14.48
C HIS A 85 -2.73 4.29 13.61
N GLU A 86 -3.47 3.27 13.20
CA GLU A 86 -3.00 2.16 12.38
C GLU A 86 -4.10 1.74 11.40
N TYR A 87 -3.70 1.48 10.17
CA TYR A 87 -4.57 0.99 9.10
C TYR A 87 -3.87 -0.15 8.37
N LYS A 88 -4.64 -1.12 7.90
CA LYS A 88 -4.17 -2.30 7.18
C LYS A 88 -5.03 -2.52 5.94
N TRP A 89 -4.41 -2.49 4.77
CA TRP A 89 -5.03 -2.91 3.51
C TRP A 89 -4.49 -4.27 3.14
N ASP A 90 -5.37 -5.25 2.96
CA ASP A 90 -5.00 -6.55 2.44
C ASP A 90 -5.15 -6.53 0.92
N ILE A 91 -4.09 -6.93 0.22
CA ILE A 91 -4.03 -6.95 -1.23
C ILE A 91 -3.64 -8.34 -1.72
N ALA A 92 -4.17 -8.70 -2.89
CA ALA A 92 -3.78 -9.90 -3.61
C ALA A 92 -3.11 -9.49 -4.91
N VAL A 93 -1.99 -10.12 -5.24
CA VAL A 93 -1.23 -9.86 -6.47
C VAL A 93 -1.03 -11.18 -7.19
N ASP A 94 -1.56 -11.32 -8.40
CA ASP A 94 -1.24 -12.44 -9.30
C ASP A 94 -0.13 -11.99 -10.26
N PRO A 95 1.14 -12.37 -10.01
CA PRO A 95 2.25 -11.99 -10.87
C PRO A 95 2.33 -12.82 -12.16
N HIS A 96 1.51 -13.86 -12.28
CA HIS A 96 1.51 -14.77 -13.42
C HIS A 96 0.46 -14.38 -14.45
N GLY A 97 -0.70 -13.94 -13.97
CA GLY A 97 -1.84 -13.70 -14.84
C GLY A 97 -2.45 -14.99 -15.36
N ASN A 98 -3.29 -14.88 -16.40
CA ASN A 98 -3.98 -16.03 -17.00
C ASN A 98 -3.71 -16.20 -18.52
N ILE A 99 -2.74 -15.46 -19.08
CA ILE A 99 -2.39 -15.54 -20.51
C ILE A 99 -1.67 -16.86 -20.84
N GLU A 100 -0.84 -17.35 -19.92
CA GLU A 100 -0.01 -18.55 -20.10
C GLU A 100 -0.44 -19.68 -19.14
N THR A 101 0.08 -20.88 -19.36
CA THR A 101 -0.14 -22.01 -18.45
C THR A 101 0.62 -21.79 -17.13
N PRO A 102 -0.01 -21.95 -15.94
CA PRO A 102 0.60 -21.70 -14.63
C PRO A 102 1.59 -22.79 -14.17
N LEU A 103 2.30 -23.44 -15.11
CA LEU A 103 3.25 -24.49 -14.79
C LEU A 103 4.46 -23.95 -14.01
N PHE A 104 4.94 -22.76 -14.39
CA PHE A 104 6.12 -22.12 -13.81
C PHE A 104 5.73 -20.79 -13.15
N PRO A 105 6.30 -20.46 -11.98
CA PRO A 105 6.07 -19.15 -11.40
C PRO A 105 6.62 -18.06 -12.32
N LYS A 106 5.96 -16.91 -12.33
CA LYS A 106 6.39 -15.70 -13.03
C LYS A 106 6.53 -14.57 -12.02
N SER A 107 7.26 -13.55 -12.42
CA SER A 107 7.54 -12.39 -11.59
C SER A 107 6.88 -11.14 -12.15
N SER A 108 6.39 -10.31 -11.25
CA SER A 108 5.88 -8.97 -11.54
C SER A 108 6.46 -8.00 -10.52
N VAL A 109 6.61 -6.73 -10.87
CA VAL A 109 7.06 -5.68 -9.97
C VAL A 109 5.86 -4.90 -9.49
N MET A 110 5.70 -4.83 -8.17
CA MET A 110 4.81 -3.89 -7.54
C MET A 110 5.56 -2.58 -7.31
N THR A 111 5.03 -1.45 -7.77
CA THR A 111 5.65 -0.12 -7.66
C THR A 111 4.70 0.90 -7.06
N TRP A 112 5.26 1.93 -6.42
CA TRP A 112 4.48 3.03 -5.85
C TRP A 112 5.30 4.33 -5.79
N ASN A 113 4.61 5.47 -5.78
CA ASN A 113 5.27 6.76 -5.62
C ASN A 113 5.33 7.16 -4.13
N PRO A 114 6.52 7.20 -3.50
CA PRO A 114 6.66 7.53 -2.08
C PRO A 114 6.23 8.96 -1.74
N LEU A 115 6.15 9.87 -2.71
CA LEU A 115 5.71 11.26 -2.53
C LEU A 115 4.21 11.38 -2.27
N ASN A 116 3.44 10.34 -2.61
CA ASN A 116 2.00 10.30 -2.41
C ASN A 116 1.63 9.78 -1.01
N PHE A 117 2.60 9.26 -0.26
CA PHE A 117 2.39 8.88 1.14
C PHE A 117 2.40 10.12 2.04
N SER A 118 1.55 10.12 3.08
CA SER A 118 1.67 11.10 4.17
C SER A 118 3.05 11.02 4.84
N PRO A 119 3.68 12.18 5.16
CA PRO A 119 4.98 12.20 5.79
C PRO A 119 4.96 11.78 7.26
N GLU A 120 3.78 11.69 7.89
CA GLU A 120 3.59 11.52 9.34
C GLU A 120 3.50 10.06 9.80
N GLY A 121 3.78 9.11 8.92
CA GLY A 121 3.74 7.70 9.30
C GLY A 121 4.72 6.81 8.58
N LYS A 122 4.70 5.55 9.02
CA LYS A 122 5.51 4.46 8.50
C LYS A 122 4.63 3.48 7.75
N TYR A 123 5.13 3.01 6.61
CA TYR A 123 4.40 2.14 5.68
C TYR A 123 5.16 0.84 5.55
N ILE A 124 4.54 -0.26 5.95
CA ILE A 124 5.19 -1.59 6.00
C ILE A 124 4.42 -2.51 5.05
N LEU A 125 5.12 -3.16 4.13
CA LEU A 125 4.58 -4.25 3.35
C LEU A 125 4.91 -5.58 4.02
N LYS A 126 3.89 -6.41 4.22
CA LYS A 126 4.03 -7.78 4.71
C LYS A 126 3.55 -8.78 3.69
N SER A 127 4.28 -9.88 3.55
CA SER A 127 3.81 -11.10 2.88
C SER A 127 2.98 -11.92 3.86
N ASN A 128 1.81 -12.38 3.43
CA ASN A 128 0.93 -13.27 4.19
C ASN A 128 0.85 -14.66 3.58
N MET A 129 1.92 -15.09 2.89
CA MET A 129 1.96 -16.37 2.17
C MET A 129 2.21 -17.56 3.10
N ASP A 130 2.94 -17.33 4.19
CA ASP A 130 3.29 -18.35 5.17
C ASP A 130 2.41 -18.24 6.42
N GLU A 131 2.50 -19.25 7.31
CA GLU A 131 1.79 -19.26 8.60
C GLU A 131 2.12 -18.03 9.48
N THR A 132 3.29 -17.42 9.27
CA THR A 132 3.74 -16.23 9.96
C THR A 132 3.97 -15.08 8.97
N PRO A 133 3.21 -13.97 9.05
CA PRO A 133 3.41 -12.83 8.18
C PRO A 133 4.84 -12.24 8.27
N GLU A 134 5.53 -12.18 7.14
CA GLU A 134 6.90 -11.67 7.02
C GLU A 134 6.91 -10.21 6.56
N ILE A 135 7.76 -9.37 7.14
CA ILE A 135 7.99 -8.01 6.63
C ILE A 135 8.91 -8.10 5.40
N VAL A 136 8.37 -7.81 4.22
CA VAL A 136 9.11 -7.83 2.96
C VAL A 136 9.60 -6.45 2.54
N VAL A 137 8.89 -5.39 2.94
CA VAL A 137 9.37 -4.01 2.82
C VAL A 137 9.16 -3.29 4.16
N PRO A 138 10.23 -2.98 4.92
CA PRO A 138 10.12 -2.38 6.25
C PRO A 138 9.72 -0.89 6.22
N ASP A 139 9.96 -0.19 5.11
CA ASP A 139 9.51 1.18 4.88
C ASP A 139 9.29 1.45 3.39
N MET A 140 8.03 1.50 2.96
CA MET A 140 7.64 1.78 1.57
C MET A 140 7.93 3.22 1.14
N ARG A 141 8.36 4.13 2.03
CA ARG A 141 8.84 5.46 1.62
C ARG A 141 10.30 5.43 1.18
N LEU A 142 11.07 4.44 1.62
CA LEU A 142 12.50 4.29 1.31
C LEU A 142 12.74 3.30 0.16
N ILE A 143 11.92 2.25 0.10
CA ILE A 143 11.93 1.25 -0.96
C ILE A 143 10.64 1.44 -1.76
N HIS A 144 10.75 1.59 -3.08
CA HIS A 144 9.64 2.05 -3.94
C HIS A 144 9.04 0.95 -4.81
N GLU A 145 9.61 -0.25 -4.70
CA GLU A 145 9.21 -1.40 -5.49
C GLU A 145 9.41 -2.70 -4.71
N TYR A 146 8.70 -3.74 -5.14
CA TYR A 146 8.86 -5.10 -4.63
C TYR A 146 8.52 -6.12 -5.71
N THR A 147 9.45 -7.05 -5.97
CA THR A 147 9.23 -8.12 -6.93
C THR A 147 8.42 -9.25 -6.30
N VAL A 148 7.24 -9.50 -6.86
CA VAL A 148 6.33 -10.59 -6.48
C VAL A 148 6.55 -11.75 -7.45
N THR A 149 6.77 -12.95 -6.94
CA THR A 149 6.94 -14.16 -7.76
C THR A 149 5.97 -15.24 -7.32
N GLY A 150 5.19 -15.78 -8.24
CA GLY A 150 4.08 -16.68 -7.91
C GLY A 150 3.45 -17.32 -9.14
N LYS A 151 2.51 -18.24 -8.91
CA LYS A 151 1.71 -18.92 -9.96
C LYS A 151 0.24 -18.48 -9.98
N SER A 152 -0.17 -17.71 -8.98
CA SER A 152 -1.53 -17.25 -8.72
C SER A 152 -1.46 -16.06 -7.76
N HIS A 153 -2.61 -15.58 -7.28
CA HIS A 153 -2.70 -14.56 -6.25
C HIS A 153 -1.86 -14.88 -5.01
N MET A 154 -0.94 -13.96 -4.73
CA MET A 154 -0.10 -13.89 -3.55
C MET A 154 -0.67 -12.82 -2.62
N LEU A 155 -0.79 -13.11 -1.32
CA LEU A 155 -1.43 -12.23 -0.34
C LEU A 155 -0.40 -11.35 0.38
N PHE A 156 -0.72 -10.07 0.47
CA PHE A 156 0.09 -9.09 1.20
C PHE A 156 -0.79 -8.20 2.07
N SER A 157 -0.18 -7.55 3.05
CA SER A 157 -0.78 -6.43 3.79
C SER A 157 0.10 -5.21 3.70
N ILE A 158 -0.50 -4.06 3.38
CA ILE A 158 0.13 -2.75 3.58
C ILE A 158 -0.37 -2.19 4.91
N ILE A 159 0.55 -1.92 5.82
CA ILE A 159 0.26 -1.36 7.14
C ILE A 159 0.78 0.06 7.20
N TRP A 160 -0.11 1.02 7.44
CA TRP A 160 0.27 2.38 7.79
C TRP A 160 0.14 2.58 9.30
N LYS A 161 1.21 3.08 9.94
CA LYS A 161 1.20 3.48 11.36
C LYS A 161 1.54 4.96 11.47
N ASN A 162 0.67 5.72 12.10
CA ASN A 162 0.96 7.10 12.46
C ASN A 162 2.09 7.15 13.50
N LEU A 163 3.15 7.87 13.19
CA LEU A 163 4.22 8.14 14.15
C LEU A 163 3.81 9.37 14.95
N LYS A 164 3.13 9.16 16.09
CA LYS A 164 2.80 10.27 16.99
C LYS A 164 4.09 11.05 17.31
N PRO A 165 4.16 12.36 17.06
CA PRO A 165 5.24 13.15 17.61
C PRO A 165 5.15 13.11 19.14
N LEU A 166 6.29 12.90 19.80
CA LEU A 166 6.39 12.99 21.25
C LEU A 166 6.02 14.42 21.68
N SER A 167 4.88 14.59 22.36
CA SER A 167 4.51 15.87 22.96
C SER A 167 5.11 15.98 24.37
N PHE A 168 6.01 16.92 24.59
CA PHE A 168 6.51 17.26 25.93
C PHE A 168 5.81 18.52 26.44
N ILE A 169 5.19 18.42 27.62
CA ILE A 169 4.66 19.59 28.34
C ILE A 169 5.80 20.14 29.20
N CYS A 170 6.39 21.26 28.80
CA CYS A 170 7.32 22.00 29.65
C CYS A 170 6.53 22.70 30.76
N LYS A 171 6.50 22.12 31.97
CA LYS A 171 6.01 22.84 33.14
C LYS A 171 7.07 23.86 33.53
N ARG A 172 6.77 25.15 33.33
CA ARG A 172 7.59 26.27 33.81
C ARG A 172 7.80 26.07 35.31
N GLY A 173 9.05 25.86 35.73
CA GLY A 173 9.42 25.70 37.13
C GLY A 173 8.99 26.96 37.90
N GLY A 174 8.08 26.79 38.85
CA GLY A 174 7.69 27.86 39.77
C GLY A 174 8.87 28.16 40.69
N THR A 175 9.30 29.42 40.68
CA THR A 175 10.17 30.03 41.69
C THR A 175 9.43 30.20 43.00
#